data_AF-A0A013SE05-F1
#
_entry.id   AF-A0A013SE05-F1
#
_cell.length_a   1.000
_cell.length_b   1.000
_cell.length_c   1.000
_cell.angle_alpha   90.00
_cell.angle_beta   90.00
_cell.angle_gamma   90.00
#
_symmetry.space_group_name_H-M   'P 1'
#
loop_
_entity.id
_entity.type
_entity.pdbx_description
1 polymer ?
#
loop_
_entity_poly.entity_id
_entity_poly.type
_entity_poly.pdbx_seq_one_letter_code
_entity_poly.pdbx_strand_id
1 'polypeptide(L)' 'MSKTTPKSTDSVAQINTAIELISDAHTGKQLEEARNTATAFIDAAYESEDITLNQKHQLLKKVRTAYRIQYIGAAR' A
#
# COMPACT_ATOMS: atom_id res chain seq x y z
N MET A 1 -17.69 -11.88 30.05
CA MET A 1 -16.61 -12.66 29.39
C MET A 1 -16.72 -12.46 27.88
N SER A 2 -15.62 -11.98 27.29
CA SER A 2 -15.14 -12.21 25.92
C SER A 2 -15.98 -11.80 24.70
N LYS A 3 -15.44 -10.87 23.90
CA LYS A 3 -14.89 -11.20 22.56
C LYS A 3 -13.89 -10.15 22.09
N THR A 4 -12.64 -10.60 21.99
CA THR A 4 -11.48 -9.95 21.41
C THR A 4 -11.74 -9.55 19.96
N THR A 5 -11.56 -8.27 19.64
CA THR A 5 -11.50 -7.77 18.26
C THR A 5 -10.20 -8.25 17.60
N PRO A 6 -10.23 -8.90 16.42
CA PRO A 6 -9.01 -9.23 15.69
C PRO A 6 -8.55 -7.97 14.94
N LYS A 7 -7.86 -7.04 15.61
CA LYS A 7 -7.46 -5.75 15.03
C LYS A 7 -6.18 -5.82 14.17
N SER A 8 -5.49 -6.95 14.10
CA SER A 8 -4.13 -7.01 13.55
C SER A 8 -4.03 -7.65 12.13
N THR A 9 -5.07 -8.28 11.61
CA THR A 9 -5.02 -8.98 10.30
C THR A 9 -5.38 -8.11 9.08
N ASP A 10 -5.84 -6.86 9.27
CA ASP A 10 -6.44 -6.06 8.19
C ASP A 10 -5.43 -5.07 7.55
N SER A 11 -4.61 -4.38 8.35
CA SER A 11 -3.73 -3.29 7.86
C SER A 11 -2.74 -3.75 6.77
N VAL A 12 -2.06 -4.89 6.97
CA VAL A 12 -1.10 -5.41 5.98
C VAL A 12 -1.81 -5.93 4.72
N ALA A 13 -2.99 -6.51 4.86
CA ALA A 13 -3.79 -6.96 3.72
C ALA A 13 -4.23 -5.75 2.87
N GLN A 14 -4.76 -4.70 3.51
CA GLN A 14 -5.14 -3.45 2.86
C GLN A 14 -3.97 -2.78 2.13
N ILE A 15 -2.77 -2.77 2.75
CA ILE A 15 -1.56 -2.26 2.10
C ILE A 15 -1.22 -3.09 0.85
N ASN A 16 -1.25 -4.42 0.94
CA ASN A 16 -0.92 -5.28 -0.21
C ASN A 16 -1.93 -5.10 -1.34
N THR A 17 -3.24 -5.08 -1.05
CA THR A 17 -4.28 -4.80 -2.05
C THR A 17 -4.08 -3.42 -2.69
N ALA A 18 -3.76 -2.39 -1.91
CA ALA A 18 -3.50 -1.06 -2.48
C ALA A 18 -2.25 -1.03 -3.37
N ILE A 19 -1.22 -1.84 -3.07
CA ILE A 19 -0.04 -2.01 -3.93
C ILE A 19 -0.41 -2.75 -5.24
N GLU A 20 -1.28 -3.75 -5.18
CA GLU A 20 -1.75 -4.48 -6.37
C GLU A 20 -2.48 -3.54 -7.33
N LEU A 21 -3.33 -2.65 -6.81
CA LEU A 21 -4.05 -1.65 -7.62
C LEU A 21 -3.12 -0.69 -8.39
N ILE A 22 -1.88 -0.50 -7.95
CA ILE A 22 -0.88 0.27 -8.72
C ILE A 22 -0.52 -0.46 -10.02
N SER A 23 -0.43 -1.79 -9.98
CA SER A 23 -0.10 -2.62 -11.14
C SER A 23 -1.27 -2.74 -12.11
N ASP A 24 -2.50 -2.59 -11.61
CA ASP A 24 -3.74 -2.69 -12.40
C ASP A 24 -4.22 -1.34 -12.95
N ALA A 25 -3.52 -0.24 -12.64
CA ALA A 25 -3.93 1.10 -13.05
C ALA A 25 -3.74 1.32 -14.57
N HIS A 26 -4.81 1.67 -15.28
CA HIS A 26 -4.79 1.87 -16.74
C HIS A 26 -4.71 3.35 -17.17
N THR A 27 -4.78 4.26 -16.21
CA THR A 27 -4.72 5.71 -16.44
C THR A 27 -3.78 6.37 -15.43
N GLY A 28 -3.21 7.53 -15.79
CA GLY A 28 -2.36 8.30 -14.87
C GLY A 28 -3.08 8.65 -13.56
N LYS A 29 -4.38 8.99 -13.64
CA LYS A 29 -5.21 9.28 -12.45
C LYS A 29 -5.35 8.07 -11.53
N GLN A 30 -5.69 6.89 -12.07
CA GLN A 30 -5.79 5.65 -11.28
C GLN A 30 -4.44 5.31 -10.62
N LEU A 31 -3.35 5.52 -11.35
CA LEU A 31 -2.00 5.23 -10.87
C LEU A 31 -1.61 6.14 -9.69
N GLU A 32 -1.93 7.43 -9.77
CA GLU A 32 -1.73 8.38 -8.67
C GLU A 32 -2.63 8.05 -7.46
N GLU A 33 -3.90 7.75 -7.67
CA GLU A 33 -4.85 7.38 -6.61
C GLU A 33 -4.41 6.12 -5.88
N ALA A 34 -4.00 5.06 -6.59
CA ALA A 34 -3.52 3.82 -6.00
C ALA A 34 -2.24 4.03 -5.18
N ARG A 35 -1.28 4.81 -5.71
CA ARG A 35 -0.05 5.17 -4.98
C ARG A 35 -0.35 5.92 -3.68
N ASN A 36 -1.21 6.93 -3.75
CA ASN A 36 -1.55 7.75 -2.59
C ASN A 36 -2.26 6.91 -1.53
N THR A 37 -3.20 6.05 -1.94
CA THR A 37 -3.91 5.11 -1.06
C THR A 37 -2.95 4.16 -0.36
N ALA A 38 -2.05 3.50 -1.11
CA ALA A 38 -1.07 2.60 -0.52
C ALA A 38 -0.14 3.30 0.47
N THR A 39 0.28 4.53 0.16
CA THR A 39 1.12 5.34 1.06
C THR A 39 0.39 5.69 2.35
N ALA A 40 -0.88 6.13 2.25
CA ALA A 40 -1.70 6.45 3.41
C ALA A 40 -1.94 5.25 4.33
N PHE A 41 -2.21 4.06 3.78
CA PHE A 41 -2.33 2.84 4.59
C PHE A 41 -1.03 2.45 5.28
N ILE A 42 0.13 2.63 4.63
CA ILE A 42 1.43 2.37 5.26
C ILE A 42 1.69 3.36 6.40
N ASP A 43 1.38 4.63 6.21
CA ASP A 43 1.54 5.65 7.25
C ASP A 43 0.61 5.36 8.44
N ALA A 44 -0.66 5.08 8.20
CA ALA A 44 -1.63 4.72 9.23
C ALA A 44 -1.23 3.46 10.00
N ALA A 45 -0.74 2.42 9.31
CA ALA A 45 -0.27 1.18 9.95
C ALA A 45 0.99 1.38 10.79
N TYR A 46 1.83 2.36 10.43
CA TYR A 46 3.00 2.70 11.25
C TYR A 46 2.60 3.54 12.47
N GLU A 47 1.68 4.50 12.30
CA GLU A 47 1.15 5.32 13.39
C GLU A 47 0.35 4.49 14.41
N SER A 48 -0.30 3.41 13.97
CA SER A 48 -0.98 2.44 14.85
C SER A 48 -0.05 1.41 15.48
N GLU A 49 1.26 1.47 15.18
CA GLU A 49 2.27 0.48 15.59
C GLU A 49 2.02 -0.95 15.07
N ASP A 50 1.17 -1.13 14.05
CA ASP A 50 0.92 -2.43 13.41
C ASP A 50 2.15 -2.91 12.60
N ILE A 51 2.98 -1.98 12.13
CA ILE A 51 4.24 -2.25 11.43
C ILE A 51 5.41 -1.45 12.02
N THR A 52 6.60 -2.03 11.95
CA THR A 52 7.86 -1.36 12.33
C THR A 52 8.29 -0.32 11.29
N LEU A 53 9.18 0.60 11.69
CA LEU A 53 9.81 1.57 10.77
C LEU A 53 10.52 0.89 9.58
N ASN A 54 11.18 -0.25 9.83
CA ASN A 54 11.83 -1.02 8.77
C ASN A 54 10.80 -1.58 7.76
N GLN A 55 9.68 -2.13 8.24
CA GLN A 55 8.59 -2.58 7.38
C GLN A 55 7.97 -1.42 6.58
N LYS A 56 7.76 -0.26 7.20
CA LYS A 56 7.33 0.96 6.50
C LYS A 56 8.26 1.31 5.34
N HIS A 57 9.58 1.35 5.57
CA HIS A 57 10.54 1.63 4.51
C HIS A 57 10.52 0.60 3.37
N GLN A 58 10.39 -0.68 3.70
CA GLN A 58 10.29 -1.75 2.71
C GLN A 58 9.01 -1.63 1.87
N LEU A 59 7.87 -1.34 2.50
CA LEU A 59 6.58 -1.17 1.82
C LEU A 59 6.57 0.07 0.92
N LEU A 60 7.10 1.21 1.41
CA LEU A 60 7.26 2.41 0.58
C LEU A 60 8.16 2.17 -0.64
N LYS A 61 9.22 1.35 -0.49
CA LYS A 61 10.05 0.93 -1.62
C LYS A 61 9.24 0.08 -2.62
N LYS A 62 8.39 -0.84 -2.16
CA LYS A 62 7.50 -1.63 -3.03
C LYS A 62 6.53 -0.73 -3.82
N VAL A 63 5.88 0.22 -3.15
CA VAL A 63 4.99 1.22 -3.78
C VAL A 63 5.73 1.97 -4.90
N ARG A 64 6.93 2.50 -4.62
CA ARG A 64 7.73 3.22 -5.64
C ARG A 64 8.12 2.34 -6.82
N THR A 65 8.48 1.08 -6.58
CA THR A 65 8.84 0.14 -7.65
C THR A 65 7.63 -0.20 -8.52
N ALA A 66 6.50 -0.54 -7.92
CA ALA A 66 5.26 -0.84 -8.65
C ALA A 66 4.82 0.37 -9.51
N TYR A 67 4.84 1.58 -8.92
CA TYR A 67 4.48 2.80 -9.63
C TYR A 67 5.37 3.05 -10.86
N ARG A 68 6.69 2.88 -10.70
CA ARG A 68 7.65 3.07 -11.79
C ARG A 68 7.45 2.04 -12.91
N ILE A 69 7.21 0.78 -12.56
CA ILE A 69 6.95 -0.29 -13.54
C ILE A 69 5.70 0.05 -14.33
N GLN A 70 4.60 0.38 -13.66
CA GLN A 70 3.35 0.69 -14.34
C GLN A 70 3.45 1.95 -15.20
N TYR A 71 4.07 3.01 -14.69
CA TYR A 71 4.26 4.24 -15.45
C TYR A 71 5.06 4.01 -16.74
N ILE A 72 6.14 3.22 -16.69
CA ILE A 72 6.94 2.88 -17.87
C ILE A 72 6.17 1.93 -18.81
N GLY A 73 5.44 0.96 -18.25
CA GLY A 73 4.66 0.01 -19.02
C GLY A 73 3.49 0.66 -19.77
N ALA A 74 2.79 1.59 -19.13
CA ALA A 74 1.67 2.33 -19.70
C ALA A 74 2.10 3.43 -20.70
N ALA A 75 3.38 3.81 -20.72
CA ALA A 75 3.94 4.78 -21.66
C ALA A 75 4.48 4.16 -22.96
N ARG A 76 4.30 2.84 -23.15
CA ARG A 76 4.61 2.12 -24.39
C ARG A 76 3.33 1.81 -25.16
#